data_AF-A0A2P6FHI0-F1
#
_entry.id   AF-A0A2P6FHI0-F1
#
_cell.length_a   1.000
_cell.length_b   1.000
_cell.length_c   1.000
_cell.angle_alpha   90.00
_cell.angle_beta   90.00
_cell.angle_gamma   90.00
#
_symmetry.space_group_name_H-M   'P 1'
#
loop_
_entity.id
_entity.type
_entity.pdbx_description
1 polymer ?
#
loop_
_entity_poly.entity_id
_entity_poly.type
_entity_poly.pdbx_seq_one_letter_code
_entity_poly.pdbx_strand_id
1 'polypeptide(L)'
;MKPFDSINKSFEDRFDPKMRTIGEAQLQNYDDQKEGIPPSKYFSIEFSKSIPEQIKNFLKGKVPDILDYSEKFGIEIPHADHLLRFIDQETYETEIGSALPKNVSLPASRLKIINTTRSYEVTIILPRELDSAELIVNITRNLFSKLSGSIFFNEKILPIEFYRYSVNNQKQSSAAIPEILSMVEELNFSSKSLQAFCENVAESYLLDHKKEGLKIRKQLISEWGEKFKSRSLSTEEYHTIDTIYREFKELYRTNPVNYNQALIERIQKLNAQLQFILPHEKLDYQKFKQKHFPHFIRSVKNKLEEISALSGFIEEFYDLLNRIPEGTDIETIGVQIRSRMQELRFDRKVIQFYVPDMPQNPKLNRIRQRFPLNLIKMLPPGTPLKEWSKEIKRLEKNYAESIYSKIYASFYGLSEWTFTIQGEKDVSYRESTDYQRLKKLLSVLKYRAPAIDGLKSTLGVILDLNEQSLLENKEDETPRQLIPLDDLNKAWSYFISSILSMQYYQQPSASATLPQGFRTDNYMSSIMEFVDRQCSLGINHFHIVKLLLLIYEKKGTNALNFLLYCFQRPQDILRYTLYLTTRPQTGDISLEKRLEKLFQYRDSLISVYQNRLNESGK
;
A
#
# COMPACT_ATOMS: atom_id res chain seq x y z
N MET A 1 33.60 -28.30 -28.94
CA MET A 1 34.86 -27.94 -28.26
C MET A 1 35.94 -27.73 -29.31
N LYS A 2 36.52 -26.53 -29.35
CA LYS A 2 37.81 -26.17 -29.96
C LYS A 2 38.56 -25.32 -28.91
N PRO A 3 39.89 -25.39 -28.87
CA PRO A 3 40.65 -25.18 -27.63
C PRO A 3 40.77 -23.70 -27.27
N PHE A 4 40.71 -23.48 -25.96
CA PHE A 4 41.24 -22.30 -25.29
C PHE A 4 42.74 -22.25 -25.53
N ASP A 5 43.21 -21.21 -26.24
CA ASP A 5 44.54 -20.65 -26.06
C ASP A 5 44.66 -19.31 -26.81
N SER A 6 44.45 -18.20 -26.07
CA SER A 6 45.28 -16.99 -26.17
C SER A 6 44.91 -16.01 -25.04
N ILE A 7 45.46 -16.28 -23.86
CA ILE A 7 46.17 -15.36 -22.95
C ILE A 7 45.98 -13.84 -23.21
N ASN A 8 45.49 -13.13 -22.18
CA ASN A 8 45.57 -11.68 -21.91
C ASN A 8 45.35 -10.70 -23.08
N LYS A 9 44.16 -10.11 -23.15
CA LYS A 9 43.96 -8.80 -23.82
C LYS A 9 43.39 -7.78 -22.85
N SER A 10 43.99 -6.58 -22.80
CA SER A 10 43.59 -5.49 -21.90
C SER A 10 42.22 -4.93 -22.28
N PHE A 11 41.59 -4.24 -21.33
CA PHE A 11 40.27 -3.63 -21.46
C PHE A 11 40.16 -2.61 -22.61
N GLU A 12 41.29 -2.12 -23.14
CA GLU A 12 41.39 -1.07 -24.17
C GLU A 12 40.92 -1.53 -25.56
N ASP A 13 40.87 -2.85 -25.84
CA ASP A 13 40.43 -3.39 -27.14
C ASP A 13 38.90 -3.27 -27.38
N ARG A 14 38.16 -2.69 -26.43
CA ARG A 14 36.68 -2.58 -26.46
C ARG A 14 36.14 -1.37 -27.24
N PHE A 15 36.98 -0.51 -27.83
CA PHE A 15 36.58 0.75 -28.48
C PHE A 15 37.29 0.98 -29.84
N ASP A 16 36.61 1.52 -30.88
CA ASP A 16 37.22 1.81 -32.21
C ASP A 16 37.01 3.31 -32.59
N PRO A 17 38.10 4.06 -32.85
CA PRO A 17 38.07 5.47 -33.26
C PRO A 17 37.41 5.79 -34.61
N LYS A 18 37.18 4.80 -35.50
CA LYS A 18 36.77 5.04 -36.90
C LYS A 18 35.29 5.38 -37.12
N MET A 19 34.42 5.24 -36.13
CA MET A 19 32.96 5.40 -36.25
C MET A 19 32.43 6.83 -35.96
N ARG A 20 33.25 7.86 -36.15
CA ARG A 20 33.05 9.22 -35.58
C ARG A 20 32.23 10.21 -36.42
N THR A 21 31.33 9.79 -37.31
CA THR A 21 30.59 10.75 -38.18
C THR A 21 29.08 10.71 -37.96
N ILE A 22 28.52 11.84 -37.51
CA ILE A 22 27.08 12.10 -37.32
C ILE A 22 26.64 13.17 -38.34
N GLY A 23 25.48 12.98 -38.97
CA GLY A 23 24.89 13.92 -39.93
C GLY A 23 23.75 14.77 -39.34
N GLU A 24 23.59 15.99 -39.86
CA GLU A 24 22.70 17.06 -39.36
C GLU A 24 21.21 16.67 -39.31
N ALA A 25 20.73 15.87 -40.27
CA ALA A 25 19.35 15.36 -40.30
C ALA A 25 18.99 14.43 -39.12
N GLN A 26 19.99 13.89 -38.42
CA GLN A 26 19.79 12.99 -37.28
C GLN A 26 19.59 13.75 -35.96
N LEU A 27 20.00 15.02 -35.90
CA LEU A 27 19.76 15.91 -34.75
C LEU A 27 18.31 16.44 -34.75
N GLN A 28 17.75 16.72 -35.93
CA GLN A 28 16.36 17.22 -36.05
C GLN A 28 15.30 16.22 -35.56
N ASN A 29 15.48 14.92 -35.81
CA ASN A 29 14.53 13.89 -35.34
C ASN A 29 14.49 13.70 -33.80
N TYR A 30 15.48 14.24 -33.07
CA TYR A 30 15.56 14.14 -31.62
C TYR A 30 14.72 15.22 -30.92
N ASP A 31 14.64 16.41 -31.51
CA ASP A 31 13.92 17.56 -30.94
C ASP A 31 12.40 17.44 -31.10
N ASP A 32 11.92 16.75 -32.14
CA ASP A 32 10.49 16.64 -32.48
C ASP A 32 9.67 15.68 -31.56
N GLN A 33 10.29 14.98 -30.59
CA GLN A 33 9.62 13.98 -29.75
C GLN A 33 9.12 14.47 -28.37
N LYS A 34 9.16 15.78 -28.06
CA LYS A 34 8.81 16.30 -26.72
C LYS A 34 7.43 16.96 -26.65
N GLU A 35 6.36 16.17 -26.56
CA GLU A 35 5.04 16.64 -26.11
C GLU A 35 4.59 15.90 -24.84
N GLY A 36 4.89 16.52 -23.69
CA GLY A 36 4.59 16.05 -22.33
C GLY A 36 5.32 16.91 -21.29
N ILE A 37 4.96 16.88 -20.01
CA ILE A 37 5.80 17.44 -18.93
C ILE A 37 6.87 16.38 -18.63
N PRO A 38 8.14 16.58 -19.02
CA PRO A 38 9.16 15.55 -18.91
C PRO A 38 9.45 15.17 -17.44
N PRO A 39 9.72 13.89 -17.13
CA PRO A 39 10.05 13.41 -15.79
C PRO A 39 11.13 14.23 -15.07
N SER A 40 12.10 14.77 -15.80
CA SER A 40 13.14 15.67 -15.31
C SER A 40 12.61 16.90 -14.58
N LYS A 41 11.40 17.38 -14.90
CA LYS A 41 10.76 18.52 -14.21
C LYS A 41 10.18 18.16 -12.84
N TYR A 42 10.05 16.88 -12.50
CA TYR A 42 9.62 16.42 -11.18
C TYR A 42 10.77 16.28 -10.18
N PHE A 43 12.03 16.46 -10.62
CA PHE A 43 13.21 16.34 -9.78
C PHE A 43 13.89 17.70 -9.53
N SER A 44 14.07 18.02 -8.25
CA SER A 44 15.05 19.01 -7.81
C SER A 44 16.43 18.37 -7.81
N ILE A 45 17.36 18.90 -8.62
CA ILE A 45 18.73 18.39 -8.71
C ILE A 45 19.67 19.23 -7.87
N GLU A 46 20.32 18.62 -6.89
CA GLU A 46 21.28 19.26 -5.99
C GLU A 46 22.67 18.64 -6.09
N PHE A 47 23.70 19.48 -5.91
CA PHE A 47 25.10 19.07 -5.88
C PHE A 47 25.75 19.53 -4.58
N SER A 48 26.56 18.69 -3.93
CA SER A 48 27.38 19.13 -2.81
C SER A 48 28.36 20.21 -3.25
N LYS A 49 28.74 21.09 -2.31
CA LYS A 49 29.66 22.20 -2.57
C LYS A 49 31.03 21.72 -3.05
N SER A 50 31.43 20.53 -2.59
CA SER A 50 32.71 19.90 -2.84
C SER A 50 32.85 19.26 -4.23
N ILE A 51 31.75 19.08 -4.97
CA ILE A 51 31.83 18.59 -6.35
C ILE A 51 32.39 19.69 -7.27
N PRO A 52 33.40 19.39 -8.11
CA PRO A 52 33.94 20.33 -9.10
C PRO A 52 32.89 20.85 -10.08
N GLU A 53 32.97 22.13 -10.44
CA GLU A 53 31.97 22.78 -11.29
C GLU A 53 31.87 22.16 -12.70
N GLN A 54 32.99 21.66 -13.22
CA GLN A 54 33.03 20.92 -14.48
C GLN A 54 32.14 19.65 -14.43
N ILE A 55 32.20 18.91 -13.33
CA ILE A 55 31.37 17.71 -13.11
C ILE A 55 29.90 18.09 -12.96
N LYS A 56 29.61 19.18 -12.23
CA LYS A 56 28.22 19.69 -12.09
C LYS A 56 27.63 20.05 -13.46
N ASN A 57 28.37 20.79 -14.28
CA ASN A 57 27.90 21.19 -15.61
C ASN A 57 27.69 19.98 -16.53
N PHE A 58 28.61 19.02 -16.52
CA PHE A 58 28.46 17.78 -17.26
C PHE A 58 27.20 17.00 -16.86
N LEU A 59 26.97 16.83 -15.56
CA LEU A 59 25.80 16.11 -15.04
C LEU A 59 24.50 16.88 -15.27
N LYS A 60 24.48 18.22 -15.11
CA LYS A 60 23.30 19.06 -15.42
C LYS A 60 22.86 18.92 -16.87
N GLY A 61 23.79 18.80 -17.81
CA GLY A 61 23.46 18.56 -19.22
C GLY A 61 22.91 17.17 -19.49
N LYS A 62 23.40 16.15 -18.77
CA LYS A 62 23.12 14.74 -19.08
C LYS A 62 21.96 14.12 -18.30
N VAL A 63 21.77 14.52 -17.06
CA VAL A 63 20.78 13.93 -16.14
C VAL A 63 19.35 14.08 -16.66
N PRO A 64 18.90 15.23 -17.18
CA PRO A 64 17.53 15.37 -17.68
C PRO A 64 17.17 14.31 -18.73
N ASP A 65 18.05 14.07 -19.70
CA ASP A 65 17.81 13.07 -20.75
C ASP A 65 17.73 11.64 -20.20
N ILE A 66 18.50 11.32 -19.15
CA ILE A 66 18.42 10.03 -18.46
C ILE A 66 17.08 9.90 -17.73
N LEU A 67 16.63 10.96 -17.05
CA LEU A 67 15.36 10.97 -16.32
C LEU A 67 14.17 10.77 -17.26
N ASP A 68 14.22 11.39 -18.43
CA ASP A 68 13.13 11.36 -19.41
C ASP A 68 13.12 10.06 -20.23
N TYR A 69 14.24 9.34 -20.30
CA TYR A 69 14.40 8.18 -21.17
C TYR A 69 13.43 7.02 -20.88
N SER A 70 13.13 6.76 -19.61
CA SER A 70 12.32 5.59 -19.23
C SER A 70 10.84 5.73 -19.58
N GLU A 71 10.35 6.95 -19.82
CA GLU A 71 8.97 7.23 -20.20
C GLU A 71 8.60 6.58 -21.53
N LYS A 72 9.57 6.45 -22.45
CA LYS A 72 9.39 5.76 -23.76
C LYS A 72 8.92 4.30 -23.63
N PHE A 73 9.07 3.71 -22.45
CA PHE A 73 8.68 2.32 -22.15
C PHE A 73 7.47 2.24 -21.19
N GLY A 74 6.79 3.36 -20.93
CA GLY A 74 5.67 3.43 -19.96
C GLY A 74 6.10 3.27 -18.50
N ILE A 75 7.38 3.53 -18.20
CA ILE A 75 7.93 3.50 -16.84
C ILE A 75 7.87 4.93 -16.29
N GLU A 76 6.69 5.27 -15.76
CA GLU A 76 6.40 6.57 -15.19
C GLU A 76 6.63 6.60 -13.67
N ILE A 77 7.21 7.69 -13.18
CA ILE A 77 7.40 7.95 -11.75
C ILE A 77 6.26 8.85 -11.28
N PRO A 78 5.44 8.43 -10.29
CA PRO A 78 4.35 9.25 -9.80
C PRO A 78 4.86 10.35 -8.87
N HIS A 79 4.16 11.50 -8.87
CA HIS A 79 4.34 12.65 -7.98
C HIS A 79 5.48 13.63 -8.35
N ALA A 80 5.32 14.90 -7.92
CA ALA A 80 6.30 15.97 -8.07
C ALA A 80 7.16 16.10 -6.79
N ASP A 81 8.24 16.89 -6.85
CA ASP A 81 9.14 17.24 -5.73
C ASP A 81 10.06 16.12 -5.24
N HIS A 82 10.56 15.28 -6.15
CA HIS A 82 11.64 14.35 -5.84
C HIS A 82 12.99 15.08 -5.76
N LEU A 83 13.90 14.56 -4.94
CA LEU A 83 15.22 15.14 -4.73
C LEU A 83 16.29 14.20 -5.27
N LEU A 84 17.07 14.66 -6.24
CA LEU A 84 18.24 13.97 -6.77
C LEU A 84 19.51 14.70 -6.32
N ARG A 85 20.26 14.09 -5.40
CA ARG A 85 21.49 14.66 -4.83
C ARG A 85 22.71 13.96 -5.39
N PHE A 86 23.67 14.75 -5.86
CA PHE A 86 25.03 14.30 -6.14
C PHE A 86 25.94 14.77 -5.02
N ILE A 87 26.65 13.84 -4.39
CA ILE A 87 27.58 14.13 -3.29
C ILE A 87 28.88 13.35 -3.49
N ASP A 88 29.96 13.79 -2.85
CA ASP A 88 31.18 12.98 -2.75
C ASP A 88 31.16 12.05 -1.52
N GLN A 89 32.18 11.21 -1.41
CA GLN A 89 32.33 10.27 -0.31
C GLN A 89 32.47 10.97 1.05
N GLU A 90 33.23 12.06 1.15
CA GLU A 90 33.48 12.76 2.43
C GLU A 90 32.19 13.39 2.98
N THR A 91 31.41 14.02 2.10
CA THR A 91 30.09 14.59 2.41
C THR A 91 29.14 13.49 2.85
N TYR A 92 29.11 12.35 2.15
CA TYR A 92 28.29 11.20 2.53
C TYR A 92 28.64 10.68 3.94
N GLU A 93 29.92 10.43 4.20
CA GLU A 93 30.39 9.87 5.47
C GLU A 93 30.13 10.84 6.64
N THR A 94 30.22 12.15 6.38
CA THR A 94 29.91 13.20 7.35
C THR A 94 28.41 13.29 7.64
N GLU A 95 27.54 13.26 6.62
CA GLU A 95 26.08 13.32 6.80
C GLU A 95 25.51 12.06 7.48
N ILE A 96 26.09 10.89 7.21
CA ILE A 96 25.58 9.61 7.70
C ILE A 96 26.23 9.18 9.03
N GLY A 97 27.38 9.74 9.38
CA GLY A 97 28.11 9.41 10.61
C GLY A 97 28.77 8.03 10.59
N SER A 98 28.98 7.45 9.41
CA SER A 98 29.63 6.15 9.22
C SER A 98 30.43 6.11 7.92
N ALA A 99 31.62 5.51 7.95
CA ALA A 99 32.46 5.31 6.77
C ALA A 99 31.78 4.42 5.72
N LEU A 100 32.00 4.70 4.43
CA LEU A 100 31.50 3.86 3.35
C LEU A 100 32.22 2.49 3.40
N PRO A 101 31.50 1.36 3.33
CA PRO A 101 32.14 0.04 3.35
C PRO A 101 33.18 -0.12 2.24
N LYS A 102 34.36 -0.66 2.57
CA LYS A 102 35.50 -0.79 1.64
C LYS A 102 35.21 -1.61 0.38
N ASN A 103 34.16 -2.43 0.38
CA ASN A 103 33.73 -3.26 -0.74
C ASN A 103 32.76 -2.55 -1.70
N VAL A 104 32.36 -1.31 -1.44
CA VAL A 104 31.48 -0.53 -2.31
C VAL A 104 32.29 0.29 -3.30
N SER A 105 32.16 -0.04 -4.59
CA SER A 105 32.77 0.74 -5.68
C SER A 105 31.96 2.01 -5.97
N LEU A 106 32.65 3.12 -6.21
CA LEU A 106 32.03 4.36 -6.71
C LEU A 106 31.94 4.35 -8.25
N PRO A 107 30.89 4.93 -8.85
CA PRO A 107 29.78 5.64 -8.21
C PRO A 107 28.81 4.68 -7.51
N ALA A 108 28.36 5.06 -6.30
CA ALA A 108 27.39 4.31 -5.52
C ALA A 108 26.06 5.07 -5.45
N SER A 109 24.98 4.40 -5.01
CA SER A 109 23.67 5.03 -4.90
C SER A 109 22.87 4.59 -3.70
N ARG A 110 22.12 5.54 -3.12
CA ARG A 110 21.21 5.35 -2.00
C ARG A 110 19.84 5.90 -2.36
N LEU A 111 18.80 5.24 -1.86
CA LEU A 111 17.42 5.69 -1.95
C LEU A 111 16.89 5.87 -0.52
N LYS A 112 16.22 6.99 -0.28
CA LYS A 112 15.51 7.28 0.96
C LYS A 112 14.09 7.71 0.62
N ILE A 113 13.13 7.16 1.36
CA ILE A 113 11.70 7.42 1.16
C ILE A 113 11.26 8.43 2.21
N ILE A 114 10.67 9.55 1.76
CA ILE A 114 10.11 10.58 2.63
C ILE A 114 8.60 10.32 2.74
N ASN A 115 8.23 9.51 3.74
CA ASN A 115 6.86 9.04 3.92
C ASN A 115 5.81 10.15 4.09
N THR A 116 6.21 11.32 4.60
CA THR A 116 5.32 12.46 4.85
C THR A 116 4.84 13.15 3.57
N THR A 117 5.70 13.26 2.57
CA THR A 117 5.40 13.93 1.28
C THR A 117 5.25 12.94 0.12
N ARG A 118 5.42 11.63 0.37
CA ARG A 118 5.50 10.58 -0.66
C ARG A 118 6.52 10.92 -1.75
N SER A 119 7.63 11.56 -1.36
CA SER A 119 8.73 11.91 -2.24
C SER A 119 9.94 11.01 -2.01
N TYR A 120 10.80 10.93 -3.02
CA TYR A 120 12.00 10.12 -2.99
C TYR A 120 13.24 11.02 -2.98
N GLU A 121 14.19 10.70 -2.10
CA GLU A 121 15.54 11.26 -2.12
C GLU A 121 16.49 10.20 -2.70
N VAL A 122 16.95 10.44 -3.92
CA VAL A 122 17.95 9.62 -4.61
C VAL A 122 19.30 10.29 -4.45
N THR A 123 20.26 9.60 -3.83
CA THR A 123 21.61 10.10 -3.65
C THR A 123 22.58 9.30 -4.49
N ILE A 124 23.35 9.97 -5.34
CA ILE A 124 24.47 9.38 -6.09
C ILE A 124 25.78 9.86 -5.46
N ILE A 125 26.57 8.91 -4.98
CA ILE A 125 27.88 9.15 -4.40
C ILE A 125 28.91 9.04 -5.53
N LEU A 126 29.55 10.15 -5.86
CA LEU A 126 30.49 10.26 -6.97
C LEU A 126 31.93 9.99 -6.53
N PRO A 127 32.75 9.38 -7.42
CA PRO A 127 34.20 9.42 -7.27
C PRO A 127 34.73 10.87 -7.48
N ARG A 128 36.01 11.10 -7.13
CA ARG A 128 36.65 12.42 -7.27
C ARG A 128 36.75 12.88 -8.73
N GLU A 129 36.93 11.94 -9.66
CA GLU A 129 37.16 12.19 -11.09
C GLU A 129 36.22 11.31 -11.93
N LEU A 130 35.80 11.80 -13.10
CA LEU A 130 34.85 11.13 -14.01
C LEU A 130 35.49 10.86 -15.38
N ASP A 131 36.67 10.25 -15.36
CA ASP A 131 37.56 10.24 -16.52
C ASP A 131 37.32 9.03 -17.43
N SER A 132 36.44 8.11 -17.04
CA SER A 132 36.15 6.90 -17.80
C SER A 132 34.67 6.80 -18.18
N ALA A 133 34.43 6.23 -19.37
CA ALA A 133 33.09 5.93 -19.84
C ALA A 133 32.35 4.99 -18.89
N GLU A 134 33.08 4.10 -18.21
CA GLU A 134 32.53 3.17 -17.23
C GLU A 134 31.91 3.89 -16.03
N LEU A 135 32.60 4.88 -15.45
CA LEU A 135 32.05 5.65 -14.33
C LEU A 135 30.76 6.36 -14.74
N ILE A 136 30.75 6.95 -15.93
CA ILE A 136 29.59 7.67 -16.47
C ILE A 136 28.41 6.71 -16.74
N VAL A 137 28.68 5.54 -17.33
CA VAL A 137 27.68 4.48 -17.54
C VAL A 137 27.16 3.97 -16.20
N ASN A 138 28.01 3.80 -15.19
CA ASN A 138 27.60 3.36 -13.86
C ASN A 138 26.75 4.40 -13.12
N ILE A 139 26.98 5.71 -13.31
CA ILE A 139 26.07 6.77 -12.83
C ILE A 139 24.69 6.57 -13.47
N THR A 140 24.65 6.36 -14.79
CA THR A 140 23.39 6.16 -15.54
C THR A 140 22.65 4.91 -15.07
N ARG A 141 23.39 3.81 -14.88
CA ARG A 141 22.84 2.56 -14.33
C ARG A 141 22.30 2.73 -12.92
N ASN A 142 23.00 3.48 -12.06
CA ASN A 142 22.53 3.78 -10.71
C ASN A 142 21.23 4.58 -10.73
N LEU A 143 21.11 5.58 -11.61
CA LEU A 143 19.88 6.35 -11.80
C LEU A 143 18.74 5.43 -12.23
N PHE A 144 18.88 4.67 -13.32
CA PHE A 144 17.84 3.73 -13.76
C PHE A 144 17.51 2.66 -12.70
N SER A 145 18.49 2.20 -11.92
CA SER A 145 18.28 1.22 -10.85
C SER A 145 17.39 1.76 -9.74
N LYS A 146 17.55 3.03 -9.34
CA LYS A 146 16.70 3.65 -8.32
C LYS A 146 15.36 4.08 -8.87
N LEU A 147 15.35 4.72 -10.04
CA LEU A 147 14.16 5.32 -10.63
C LEU A 147 13.25 4.26 -11.28
N SER A 148 13.72 3.65 -12.36
CA SER A 148 12.98 2.64 -13.13
C SER A 148 12.97 1.26 -12.46
N GLY A 149 13.90 1.03 -11.53
CA GLY A 149 13.96 -0.17 -10.71
C GLY A 149 13.15 -0.02 -9.43
N SER A 150 13.78 0.49 -8.37
CA SER A 150 13.25 0.45 -7.02
C SER A 150 11.98 1.30 -6.82
N ILE A 151 11.97 2.55 -7.28
CA ILE A 151 10.81 3.45 -7.14
C ILE A 151 9.63 2.92 -7.95
N PHE A 152 9.83 2.66 -9.24
CA PHE A 152 8.78 2.08 -10.09
C PHE A 152 8.22 0.77 -9.52
N PHE A 153 9.08 -0.14 -9.04
CA PHE A 153 8.62 -1.39 -8.44
C PHE A 153 7.76 -1.15 -7.21
N ASN A 154 8.18 -0.24 -6.31
CA ASN A 154 7.44 0.07 -5.08
C ASN A 154 6.10 0.77 -5.35
N GLU A 155 6.04 1.64 -6.36
CA GLU A 155 4.86 2.46 -6.65
C GLU A 155 3.87 1.79 -7.61
N LYS A 156 4.36 1.04 -8.60
CA LYS A 156 3.52 0.51 -9.70
C LYS A 156 3.32 -0.99 -9.63
N ILE A 157 4.27 -1.75 -9.09
CA ILE A 157 4.20 -3.22 -9.04
C ILE A 157 3.72 -3.71 -7.68
N LEU A 158 4.37 -3.28 -6.59
CA LEU A 158 4.08 -3.74 -5.23
C LEU A 158 2.62 -3.53 -4.77
N PRO A 159 1.91 -2.44 -5.16
CA PRO A 159 0.52 -2.23 -4.74
C PRO A 159 -0.49 -3.19 -5.38
N ILE A 160 -0.11 -3.94 -6.42
CA ILE A 160 -1.00 -4.91 -7.07
C ILE A 160 -1.29 -6.07 -6.10
N GLU A 161 -2.56 -6.44 -5.96
CA GLU A 161 -3.06 -7.43 -4.97
C GLU A 161 -2.26 -8.74 -4.97
N PHE A 162 -1.86 -9.21 -6.15
CA PHE A 162 -1.04 -10.42 -6.33
C PHE A 162 0.27 -10.41 -5.53
N TYR A 163 0.93 -9.25 -5.43
CA TYR A 163 2.18 -9.08 -4.69
C TYR A 163 1.93 -8.73 -3.22
N ARG A 164 0.84 -8.01 -2.91
CA ARG A 164 0.45 -7.67 -1.53
C ARG A 164 0.27 -8.91 -0.65
N TYR A 165 -0.21 -10.03 -1.22
CA TYR A 165 -0.27 -11.30 -0.50
C TYR A 165 1.09 -11.73 0.08
N SER A 166 2.19 -11.52 -0.67
CA SER A 166 3.54 -11.85 -0.20
C SER A 166 4.11 -10.77 0.73
N VAL A 167 3.72 -9.50 0.57
CA VAL A 167 4.08 -8.39 1.49
C VAL A 167 3.50 -8.64 2.88
N ASN A 168 2.22 -9.00 2.94
CA ASN A 168 1.51 -9.23 4.21
C ASN A 168 2.05 -10.46 4.94
N ASN A 169 2.60 -11.45 4.21
CA ASN A 169 3.21 -12.65 4.78
C ASN A 169 4.69 -12.47 5.18
N GLN A 170 5.38 -11.42 4.72
CA GLN A 170 6.78 -11.11 5.10
C GLN A 170 6.91 -10.05 6.21
N LYS A 171 5.86 -9.26 6.47
CA LYS A 171 5.86 -8.30 7.59
C LYS A 171 5.57 -9.03 8.90
N GLN A 172 6.43 -8.88 9.90
CA GLN A 172 6.01 -9.05 11.28
C GLN A 172 4.83 -8.11 11.53
N SER A 173 3.77 -8.58 12.21
CA SER A 173 2.62 -7.72 12.50
C SER A 173 3.09 -6.59 13.38
N SER A 174 2.95 -5.37 12.88
CA SER A 174 3.21 -4.13 13.59
C SER A 174 1.90 -3.37 13.68
N ALA A 175 1.44 -3.10 14.90
CA ALA A 175 0.30 -2.23 15.14
C ALA A 175 0.82 -0.84 15.53
N ALA A 176 0.14 0.21 15.08
CA ALA A 176 0.44 1.56 15.54
C ALA A 176 0.02 1.73 17.01
N ILE A 177 0.62 2.69 17.72
CA ILE A 177 0.30 2.95 19.14
C ILE A 177 -1.20 3.12 19.39
N PRO A 178 -1.96 3.93 18.62
CA PRO A 178 -3.39 4.05 18.81
C PRO A 178 -4.15 2.71 18.68
N GLU A 179 -3.69 1.82 17.81
CA GLU A 179 -4.29 0.51 17.60
C GLU A 179 -4.00 -0.42 18.78
N ILE A 180 -2.77 -0.40 19.30
CA ILE A 180 -2.38 -1.14 20.51
C ILE A 180 -3.22 -0.67 21.70
N LEU A 181 -3.31 0.64 21.93
CA LEU A 181 -4.10 1.21 23.03
C LEU A 181 -5.58 0.86 22.91
N SER A 182 -6.15 0.96 21.70
CA SER A 182 -7.54 0.58 21.43
C SER A 182 -7.77 -0.90 21.72
N MET A 183 -6.87 -1.78 21.27
CA MET A 183 -6.96 -3.23 21.52
C MET A 183 -6.89 -3.55 23.02
N VAL A 184 -5.97 -2.90 23.75
CA VAL A 184 -5.85 -3.08 25.21
C VAL A 184 -7.14 -2.69 25.92
N GLU A 185 -7.77 -1.59 25.52
CA GLU A 185 -9.03 -1.12 26.11
C GLU A 185 -10.21 -2.02 25.72
N GLU A 186 -10.38 -2.31 24.43
CA GLU A 186 -11.54 -3.04 23.88
C GLU A 186 -11.60 -4.50 24.32
N LEU A 187 -10.44 -5.16 24.44
CA LEU A 187 -10.34 -6.54 24.90
C LEU A 187 -10.11 -6.65 26.42
N ASN A 188 -10.00 -5.52 27.12
CA ASN A 188 -9.60 -5.46 28.54
C ASN A 188 -8.34 -6.30 28.83
N PHE A 189 -7.37 -6.32 27.89
CA PHE A 189 -6.21 -7.20 27.92
C PHE A 189 -5.34 -7.01 29.17
N SER A 190 -5.10 -8.08 29.94
CA SER A 190 -4.27 -8.04 31.15
C SER A 190 -2.80 -8.31 30.82
N SER A 191 -2.06 -7.26 30.49
CA SER A 191 -0.61 -7.31 30.30
C SER A 191 0.13 -7.19 31.64
N LYS A 192 1.21 -7.95 31.81
CA LYS A 192 2.08 -7.86 32.98
C LYS A 192 2.79 -6.51 33.01
N SER A 193 3.30 -6.07 31.87
CA SER A 193 3.94 -4.76 31.72
C SER A 193 2.98 -3.61 32.02
N LEU A 194 1.72 -3.69 31.54
CA LEU A 194 0.71 -2.68 31.88
C LEU A 194 0.37 -2.66 33.37
N GLN A 195 0.26 -3.84 33.99
CA GLN A 195 -0.05 -3.96 35.41
C GLN A 195 1.05 -3.36 36.27
N ALA A 196 2.32 -3.71 36.00
CA ALA A 196 3.47 -3.15 36.70
C ALA A 196 3.54 -1.63 36.58
N PHE A 197 3.25 -1.10 35.39
CA PHE A 197 3.19 0.36 35.19
C PHE A 197 2.05 1.00 35.99
N CYS A 198 0.86 0.38 36.02
CA CYS A 198 -0.27 0.87 36.83
C CYS A 198 -0.01 0.79 38.34
N GLU A 199 0.75 -0.21 38.81
CA GLU A 199 1.18 -0.34 40.20
C GLU A 199 2.17 0.79 40.57
N ASN A 200 3.18 1.04 39.74
CA ASN A 200 4.12 2.15 39.93
C ASN A 200 3.41 3.51 39.97
N VAL A 201 2.43 3.73 39.07
CA VAL A 201 1.62 4.96 39.09
C VAL A 201 0.79 5.04 40.38
N ALA A 202 0.13 3.96 40.78
CA ALA A 202 -0.64 3.94 42.03
C ALA A 202 0.24 4.27 43.25
N GLU A 203 1.45 3.71 43.34
CA GLU A 203 2.42 4.01 44.39
C GLU A 203 2.85 5.48 44.39
N SER A 204 3.17 6.03 43.21
CA SER A 204 3.59 7.43 43.08
C SER A 204 2.53 8.45 43.52
N TYR A 205 1.25 8.10 43.39
CA TYR A 205 0.11 8.95 43.78
C TYR A 205 -0.55 8.51 45.10
N LEU A 206 0.03 7.54 45.84
CA LEU A 206 -0.52 6.99 47.09
C LEU A 206 -1.97 6.46 46.95
N LEU A 207 -2.29 5.86 45.80
CA LEU A 207 -3.61 5.29 45.49
C LEU A 207 -3.65 3.79 45.79
N ASP A 208 -4.82 3.29 46.24
CA ASP A 208 -5.04 1.86 46.45
C ASP A 208 -5.28 1.15 45.11
N HIS A 209 -4.25 0.47 44.59
CA HIS A 209 -4.33 -0.26 43.32
C HIS A 209 -5.48 -1.29 43.29
N LYS A 210 -5.82 -1.92 44.42
CA LYS A 210 -6.90 -2.93 44.47
C LYS A 210 -8.28 -2.31 44.28
N LYS A 211 -8.46 -1.05 44.67
CA LYS A 211 -9.73 -0.32 44.53
C LYS A 211 -9.79 0.53 43.27
N GLU A 212 -8.66 1.11 42.85
CA GLU A 212 -8.61 2.13 41.81
C GLU A 212 -7.93 1.68 40.51
N GLY A 213 -7.37 0.47 40.45
CA GLY A 213 -6.59 -0.01 39.30
C GLY A 213 -7.30 0.09 37.95
N LEU A 214 -8.62 -0.17 37.89
CA LEU A 214 -9.41 -0.01 36.66
C LEU A 214 -9.55 1.45 36.21
N LYS A 215 -9.63 2.39 37.15
CA LYS A 215 -9.69 3.84 36.85
C LYS A 215 -8.34 4.33 36.38
N ILE A 216 -7.27 3.96 37.09
CA ILE A 216 -5.88 4.28 36.76
C ILE A 216 -5.58 3.80 35.34
N ARG A 217 -5.89 2.53 35.03
CA ARG A 217 -5.69 1.95 33.70
C ARG A 217 -6.39 2.76 32.60
N LYS A 218 -7.66 3.13 32.79
CA LYS A 218 -8.41 3.90 31.78
C LYS A 218 -7.85 5.30 31.58
N GLN A 219 -7.50 5.99 32.67
CA GLN A 219 -6.89 7.31 32.60
C GLN A 219 -5.54 7.24 31.88
N LEU A 220 -4.72 6.24 32.20
CA LEU A 220 -3.41 6.03 31.61
C LEU A 220 -3.46 5.74 30.10
N ILE A 221 -4.38 4.86 29.66
CA ILE A 221 -4.58 4.60 28.22
C ILE A 221 -5.01 5.89 27.49
N SER A 222 -5.91 6.67 28.11
CA SER A 222 -6.34 7.96 27.55
C SER A 222 -5.19 8.97 27.49
N GLU A 223 -4.38 9.05 28.55
CA GLU A 223 -3.23 9.96 28.64
C GLU A 223 -2.17 9.62 27.59
N TRP A 224 -1.82 8.34 27.43
CA TRP A 224 -0.92 7.89 26.36
C TRP A 224 -1.47 8.19 24.97
N GLY A 225 -2.79 8.08 24.78
CA GLY A 225 -3.45 8.47 23.53
C GLY A 225 -3.29 9.96 23.21
N GLU A 226 -3.46 10.84 24.20
CA GLU A 226 -3.26 12.28 24.02
C GLU A 226 -1.78 12.65 23.85
N LYS A 227 -0.89 12.07 24.66
CA LYS A 227 0.56 12.23 24.51
C LYS A 227 1.06 11.79 23.14
N PHE A 228 0.47 10.73 22.56
CA PHE A 228 0.78 10.32 21.19
C PHE A 228 0.39 11.40 20.18
N LYS A 229 -0.83 11.96 20.27
CA LYS A 229 -1.31 13.04 19.38
C LYS A 229 -0.43 14.29 19.48
N SER A 230 0.01 14.67 20.68
CA SER A 230 0.90 15.80 20.92
C SER A 230 2.39 15.49 20.72
N ARG A 231 2.74 14.26 20.31
CA ARG A 231 4.13 13.79 20.12
C ARG A 231 5.02 13.94 21.37
N SER A 232 4.44 13.73 22.56
CA SER A 232 5.09 13.93 23.85
C SER A 232 5.21 12.66 24.69
N LEU A 233 5.08 11.47 24.08
CA LEU A 233 5.35 10.20 24.74
C LEU A 233 6.85 10.06 25.08
N SER A 234 7.16 9.57 26.28
CA SER A 234 8.52 9.29 26.70
C SER A 234 9.03 7.97 26.10
N THR A 235 10.36 7.80 26.03
CA THR A 235 10.99 6.56 25.54
C THR A 235 10.56 5.33 26.35
N GLU A 236 10.36 5.48 27.66
CA GLU A 236 9.87 4.41 28.55
C GLU A 236 8.42 4.02 28.24
N GLU A 237 7.56 5.01 27.97
CA GLU A 237 6.16 4.77 27.58
C GLU A 237 6.11 4.05 26.21
N TYR A 238 6.93 4.46 25.24
CA TYR A 238 7.07 3.77 23.95
C TYR A 238 7.47 2.29 24.13
N HIS A 239 8.52 2.02 24.92
CA HIS A 239 8.97 0.65 25.18
C HIS A 239 7.93 -0.20 25.93
N THR A 240 7.19 0.40 26.85
CA THR A 240 6.13 -0.28 27.59
C THR A 240 4.99 -0.68 26.64
N ILE A 241 4.55 0.24 25.77
CA ILE A 241 3.48 -0.04 24.78
C ILE A 241 3.90 -1.14 23.80
N ASP A 242 5.13 -1.11 23.30
CA ASP A 242 5.66 -2.16 22.43
C ASP A 242 5.73 -3.52 23.13
N THR A 243 6.14 -3.53 24.42
CA THR A 243 6.17 -4.74 25.23
C THR A 243 4.77 -5.30 25.47
N ILE A 244 3.77 -4.45 25.76
CA ILE A 244 2.36 -4.85 25.87
C ILE A 244 1.89 -5.55 24.60
N TYR A 245 2.23 -5.00 23.43
CA TYR A 245 1.86 -5.60 22.15
C TYR A 245 2.57 -6.94 21.91
N ARG A 246 3.85 -7.07 22.26
CA ARG A 246 4.58 -8.33 22.19
C ARG A 246 3.97 -9.41 23.09
N GLU A 247 3.62 -9.06 24.34
CA GLU A 247 2.91 -9.97 25.26
C GLU A 247 1.56 -10.41 24.68
N PHE A 248 0.82 -9.49 24.05
CA PHE A 248 -0.43 -9.80 23.40
C PHE A 248 -0.25 -10.81 22.25
N LYS A 249 0.75 -10.62 21.38
CA LYS A 249 1.03 -11.52 20.27
C LYS A 249 1.29 -12.96 20.75
N GLU A 250 2.11 -13.12 21.78
CA GLU A 250 2.43 -14.43 22.35
C GLU A 250 1.20 -15.11 22.98
N LEU A 251 0.39 -14.35 23.72
CA LEU A 251 -0.83 -14.88 24.34
C LEU A 251 -1.92 -15.20 23.30
N TYR A 252 -2.04 -14.39 22.26
CA TYR A 252 -2.97 -14.64 21.16
C TYR A 252 -2.57 -15.89 20.37
N ARG A 253 -1.27 -16.10 20.12
CA ARG A 253 -0.73 -17.30 19.46
C ARG A 253 -1.08 -18.57 20.23
N THR A 254 -0.96 -18.54 21.54
CA THR A 254 -1.18 -19.71 22.41
C THR A 254 -2.65 -19.99 22.70
N ASN A 255 -3.52 -18.97 22.71
CA ASN A 255 -4.94 -19.14 22.99
C ASN A 255 -5.86 -18.17 22.22
N PRO A 256 -5.99 -18.33 20.89
CA PRO A 256 -6.78 -17.43 20.06
C PRO A 256 -8.29 -17.50 20.35
N VAL A 257 -8.78 -18.65 20.83
CA VAL A 257 -10.22 -18.91 21.03
C VAL A 257 -10.85 -17.95 22.04
N ASN A 258 -10.19 -17.73 23.17
CA ASN A 258 -10.70 -16.84 24.22
C ASN A 258 -10.80 -15.39 23.74
N TYR A 259 -9.78 -14.90 23.03
CA TYR A 259 -9.78 -13.56 22.46
C TYR A 259 -10.80 -13.40 21.32
N ASN A 260 -10.96 -14.44 20.49
CA ASN A 260 -11.96 -14.46 19.43
C ASN A 260 -13.38 -14.38 20.01
N GLN A 261 -13.65 -15.08 21.12
CA GLN A 261 -14.93 -15.04 21.82
C GLN A 261 -15.19 -13.66 22.45
N ALA A 262 -14.20 -13.09 23.15
CA ALA A 262 -14.32 -11.73 23.70
C ALA A 262 -14.59 -10.68 22.61
N LEU A 263 -13.94 -10.82 21.45
CA LEU A 263 -14.14 -9.97 20.30
C LEU A 263 -15.56 -10.12 19.71
N ILE A 264 -16.07 -11.36 19.59
CA ILE A 264 -17.44 -11.62 19.17
C ILE A 264 -18.45 -10.93 20.10
N GLU A 265 -18.26 -11.06 21.41
CA GLU A 265 -19.13 -10.43 22.41
C GLU A 265 -19.10 -8.91 22.29
N ARG A 266 -17.92 -8.34 22.04
CA ARG A 266 -17.78 -6.89 21.83
C ARG A 266 -18.47 -6.41 20.56
N ILE A 267 -18.33 -7.14 19.45
CA ILE A 267 -19.05 -6.89 18.19
C ILE A 267 -20.56 -6.93 18.43
N GLN A 268 -21.06 -7.95 19.13
CA GLN A 268 -22.48 -8.09 19.44
C GLN A 268 -22.99 -6.95 20.32
N LYS A 269 -22.22 -6.54 21.32
CA LYS A 269 -22.55 -5.40 22.19
C LYS A 269 -22.63 -4.10 21.39
N LEU A 270 -21.67 -3.82 20.50
CA LEU A 270 -21.73 -2.62 19.67
C LEU A 270 -22.89 -2.70 18.67
N ASN A 271 -23.13 -3.87 18.06
CA ASN A 271 -24.22 -4.06 17.14
C ASN A 271 -25.59 -3.93 17.82
N ALA A 272 -25.74 -4.32 19.08
CA ALA A 272 -26.98 -4.10 19.83
C ALA A 272 -27.29 -2.60 19.98
N GLN A 273 -26.26 -1.76 20.09
CA GLN A 273 -26.40 -0.31 20.24
C GLN A 273 -26.59 0.42 18.90
N LEU A 274 -25.95 -0.05 17.83
CA LEU A 274 -25.89 0.64 16.54
C LEU A 274 -26.71 -0.03 15.43
N GLN A 275 -27.04 -1.31 15.56
CA GLN A 275 -27.72 -2.13 14.55
C GLN A 275 -27.07 -1.99 13.15
N PHE A 276 -25.74 -2.13 13.09
CA PHE A 276 -24.97 -2.01 11.84
C PHE A 276 -24.95 -3.30 11.01
N ILE A 277 -25.23 -4.45 11.61
CA ILE A 277 -25.54 -5.70 10.89
C ILE A 277 -27.05 -5.73 10.69
N LEU A 278 -27.48 -5.48 9.45
CA LEU A 278 -28.88 -5.32 9.13
C LEU A 278 -29.60 -6.68 9.14
N PRO A 279 -30.92 -6.70 9.40
CA PRO A 279 -31.70 -7.94 9.47
C PRO A 279 -31.48 -8.93 8.33
N HIS A 280 -31.36 -8.46 7.08
CA HIS A 280 -31.16 -9.31 5.91
C HIS A 280 -29.74 -9.91 5.80
N GLU A 281 -28.77 -9.36 6.52
CA GLU A 281 -27.35 -9.79 6.51
C GLU A 281 -27.05 -10.78 7.64
N LYS A 282 -27.92 -10.85 8.67
CA LYS A 282 -27.66 -11.60 9.91
C LYS A 282 -27.28 -13.07 9.67
N LEU A 283 -27.96 -13.73 8.73
CA LEU A 283 -27.70 -15.14 8.42
C LEU A 283 -26.30 -15.35 7.85
N ASP A 284 -25.85 -14.45 6.97
CA ASP A 284 -24.53 -14.57 6.35
C ASP A 284 -23.42 -14.28 7.35
N TYR A 285 -23.60 -13.28 8.23
CA TYR A 285 -22.67 -13.03 9.34
C TYR A 285 -22.62 -14.20 10.34
N GLN A 286 -23.75 -14.87 10.61
CA GLN A 286 -23.76 -16.08 11.43
C GLN A 286 -22.99 -17.23 10.77
N LYS A 287 -23.17 -17.44 9.46
CA LYS A 287 -22.41 -18.44 8.69
C LYS A 287 -20.92 -18.13 8.69
N PHE A 288 -20.51 -16.88 8.46
CA PHE A 288 -19.11 -16.48 8.52
C PHE A 288 -18.53 -16.69 9.91
N LYS A 289 -19.26 -16.29 10.97
CA LYS A 289 -18.83 -16.51 12.36
C LYS A 289 -18.55 -17.99 12.64
N GLN A 290 -19.35 -18.91 12.10
CA GLN A 290 -19.21 -20.35 12.32
C GLN A 290 -18.14 -21.01 11.42
N LYS A 291 -18.06 -20.62 10.15
CA LYS A 291 -17.26 -21.33 9.13
C LYS A 291 -15.95 -20.63 8.76
N HIS A 292 -15.92 -19.29 8.82
CA HIS A 292 -14.81 -18.47 8.33
C HIS A 292 -14.62 -17.23 9.20
N PHE A 293 -14.08 -17.44 10.40
CA PHE A 293 -13.89 -16.38 11.39
C PHE A 293 -13.12 -15.13 10.90
N PRO A 294 -12.02 -15.26 10.11
CA PRO A 294 -11.35 -14.08 9.54
C PRO A 294 -12.24 -13.28 8.58
N HIS A 295 -13.04 -13.96 7.76
CA HIS A 295 -14.00 -13.29 6.88
C HIS A 295 -15.10 -12.58 7.66
N PHE A 296 -15.54 -13.15 8.79
CA PHE A 296 -16.46 -12.49 9.70
C PHE A 296 -15.86 -11.19 10.24
N ILE A 297 -14.64 -11.23 10.79
CA ILE A 297 -13.96 -10.03 11.32
C ILE A 297 -13.77 -8.97 10.22
N ARG A 298 -13.27 -9.37 9.05
CA ARG A 298 -13.04 -8.44 7.92
C ARG A 298 -14.34 -7.76 7.47
N SER A 299 -15.42 -8.53 7.38
CA SER A 299 -16.73 -7.99 7.00
C SER A 299 -17.30 -7.02 8.04
N VAL A 300 -17.01 -7.23 9.34
CA VAL A 300 -17.38 -6.27 10.39
C VAL A 300 -16.51 -5.01 10.30
N LYS A 301 -15.18 -5.17 10.17
CA LYS A 301 -14.23 -4.04 10.05
C LYS A 301 -14.61 -3.13 8.89
N ASN A 302 -14.86 -3.68 7.71
CA ASN A 302 -15.25 -2.90 6.53
C ASN A 302 -16.54 -2.10 6.76
N LYS A 303 -17.53 -2.65 7.47
CA LYS A 303 -18.75 -1.89 7.84
C LYS A 303 -18.43 -0.75 8.79
N LEU A 304 -17.59 -0.97 9.80
CA LEU A 304 -17.20 0.09 10.73
C LEU A 304 -16.37 1.19 10.05
N GLU A 305 -15.50 0.82 9.10
CA GLU A 305 -14.77 1.76 8.23
C GLU A 305 -15.73 2.61 7.40
N GLU A 306 -16.71 1.97 6.75
CA GLU A 306 -17.73 2.69 5.98
C GLU A 306 -18.52 3.66 6.86
N ILE A 307 -18.99 3.22 8.03
CA ILE A 307 -19.74 4.05 8.97
C ILE A 307 -18.91 5.24 9.45
N SER A 308 -17.63 5.01 9.78
CA SER A 308 -16.68 6.04 10.20
C SER A 308 -16.47 7.07 9.08
N ALA A 309 -16.24 6.62 7.84
CA ALA A 309 -16.07 7.49 6.68
C ALA A 309 -17.32 8.32 6.37
N LEU A 310 -18.51 7.71 6.38
CA LEU A 310 -19.77 8.42 6.15
C LEU A 310 -20.06 9.43 7.27
N SER A 311 -19.74 9.11 8.52
CA SER A 311 -19.91 10.03 9.65
C SER A 311 -18.96 11.22 9.55
N GLY A 312 -17.68 10.98 9.23
CA GLY A 312 -16.70 12.04 8.98
C GLY A 312 -17.11 12.95 7.82
N PHE A 313 -17.60 12.38 6.72
CA PHE A 313 -18.12 13.12 5.57
C PHE A 313 -19.30 14.03 5.98
N ILE A 314 -20.22 13.56 6.83
CA ILE A 314 -21.32 14.38 7.36
C ILE A 314 -20.78 15.55 8.20
N GLU A 315 -19.78 15.30 9.06
CA GLU A 315 -19.18 16.34 9.90
C GLU A 315 -18.47 17.40 9.06
N GLU A 316 -17.69 16.98 8.06
CA GLU A 316 -17.01 17.87 7.11
C GLU A 316 -18.00 18.79 6.39
N PHE A 317 -19.10 18.26 5.84
CA PHE A 317 -20.12 19.11 5.19
C PHE A 317 -20.85 19.99 6.18
N TYR A 318 -21.14 19.49 7.38
CA TYR A 318 -21.78 20.32 8.39
C TYR A 318 -20.91 21.52 8.75
N ASP A 319 -19.60 21.32 8.93
CA ASP A 319 -18.66 22.39 9.24
C ASP A 319 -18.46 23.34 8.04
N LEU A 320 -18.40 22.80 6.82
CA LEU A 320 -18.34 23.57 5.58
C LEU A 320 -19.57 24.46 5.38
N LEU A 321 -20.78 23.92 5.55
CA LEU A 321 -22.03 24.69 5.42
C LEU A 321 -22.19 25.72 6.55
N ASN A 322 -21.60 25.49 7.72
CA ASN A 322 -21.53 26.51 8.78
C ASN A 322 -20.59 27.67 8.45
N ARG A 323 -19.55 27.43 7.63
CA ARG A 323 -18.48 28.39 7.30
C ARG A 323 -18.16 28.33 5.81
N ILE A 324 -19.13 28.71 4.97
CA ILE A 324 -19.01 28.61 3.51
C ILE A 324 -17.92 29.57 3.01
N PRO A 325 -16.81 29.08 2.43
CA PRO A 325 -15.83 29.94 1.78
C PRO A 325 -16.41 30.64 0.56
N GLU A 326 -15.93 31.85 0.23
CA GLU A 326 -16.31 32.55 -1.00
C GLU A 326 -15.98 31.69 -2.23
N GLY A 327 -16.92 31.61 -3.17
CA GLY A 327 -16.77 30.82 -4.41
C GLY A 327 -17.05 29.32 -4.28
N THR A 328 -17.54 28.84 -3.12
CA THR A 328 -17.89 27.42 -2.94
C THR A 328 -19.12 27.03 -3.74
N ASP A 329 -19.00 25.98 -4.56
CA ASP A 329 -20.11 25.42 -5.32
C ASP A 329 -21.03 24.53 -4.46
N ILE A 330 -22.09 25.14 -3.95
CA ILE A 330 -23.13 24.48 -3.14
C ILE A 330 -23.92 23.43 -3.95
N GLU A 331 -24.04 23.60 -5.26
CA GLU A 331 -24.76 22.64 -6.10
C GLU A 331 -24.02 21.31 -6.18
N THR A 332 -22.72 21.36 -6.47
CA THR A 332 -21.86 20.18 -6.48
C THR A 332 -21.88 19.46 -5.12
N ILE A 333 -21.85 20.20 -4.02
CA ILE A 333 -21.98 19.63 -2.66
C ILE A 333 -23.32 18.90 -2.49
N GLY A 334 -24.43 19.54 -2.87
CA GLY A 334 -25.75 18.92 -2.83
C GLY A 334 -25.85 17.65 -3.67
N VAL A 335 -25.21 17.62 -4.86
CA VAL A 335 -25.13 16.43 -5.72
C VAL A 335 -24.37 15.30 -5.04
N GLN A 336 -23.22 15.59 -4.42
CA GLN A 336 -22.43 14.59 -3.70
C GLN A 336 -23.20 13.96 -2.53
N ILE A 337 -23.88 14.78 -1.72
CA ILE A 337 -24.73 14.31 -0.62
C ILE A 337 -25.84 13.38 -1.16
N ARG A 338 -26.56 13.81 -2.19
CA ARG A 338 -27.64 13.01 -2.80
C ARG A 338 -27.13 11.72 -3.43
N SER A 339 -25.92 11.71 -4.00
CA SER A 339 -25.27 10.51 -4.52
C SER A 339 -25.04 9.49 -3.41
N ARG A 340 -24.50 9.90 -2.26
CA ARG A 340 -24.32 9.00 -1.09
C ARG A 340 -25.64 8.45 -0.58
N MET A 341 -26.70 9.26 -0.55
CA MET A 341 -28.04 8.79 -0.21
C MET A 341 -28.59 7.78 -1.22
N GLN A 342 -28.28 7.91 -2.51
CA GLN A 342 -28.65 6.93 -3.52
C GLN A 342 -27.90 5.61 -3.33
N GLU A 343 -26.59 5.66 -3.07
CA GLU A 343 -25.76 4.48 -2.77
C GLU A 343 -26.30 3.69 -1.56
N LEU A 344 -26.59 4.37 -0.45
CA LEU A 344 -27.17 3.73 0.75
C LEU A 344 -28.51 3.02 0.49
N ARG A 345 -29.30 3.50 -0.46
CA ARG A 345 -30.56 2.87 -0.88
C ARG A 345 -30.33 1.71 -1.83
N PHE A 346 -29.43 1.89 -2.81
CA PHE A 346 -29.07 0.86 -3.78
C PHE A 346 -28.50 -0.38 -3.09
N ASP A 347 -27.61 -0.17 -2.12
CA ASP A 347 -26.99 -1.21 -1.28
C ASP A 347 -27.95 -1.80 -0.24
N ARG A 348 -29.21 -1.33 -0.19
CA ARG A 348 -30.24 -1.75 0.77
C ARG A 348 -29.84 -1.55 2.24
N LYS A 349 -28.89 -0.65 2.50
CA LYS A 349 -28.47 -0.25 3.86
C LYS A 349 -29.56 0.53 4.57
N VAL A 350 -30.41 1.20 3.80
CA VAL A 350 -31.51 2.03 4.30
C VAL A 350 -32.82 1.63 3.62
N ILE A 351 -33.87 1.48 4.43
CA ILE A 351 -35.24 1.37 3.95
C ILE A 351 -35.94 2.70 4.27
N GLN A 352 -36.11 3.54 3.24
CA GLN A 352 -36.46 4.94 3.40
C GLN A 352 -37.71 5.20 4.26
N PHE A 353 -38.73 4.35 4.18
CA PHE A 353 -39.97 4.53 4.96
C PHE A 353 -39.86 4.08 6.43
N TYR A 354 -38.78 3.41 6.83
CA TYR A 354 -38.47 3.13 8.24
C TYR A 354 -37.53 4.17 8.87
N VAL A 355 -36.92 5.04 8.06
CA VAL A 355 -36.14 6.16 8.61
C VAL A 355 -37.11 7.09 9.35
N PRO A 356 -36.90 7.34 10.65
CA PRO A 356 -37.77 8.22 11.43
C PRO A 356 -37.93 9.58 10.76
N ASP A 357 -39.08 10.22 10.94
CA ASP A 357 -39.41 11.61 10.53
C ASP A 357 -38.92 12.01 9.12
N MET A 358 -38.88 11.07 8.17
CA MET A 358 -38.69 11.38 6.75
C MET A 358 -40.04 11.69 6.10
N PRO A 359 -40.10 12.62 5.12
CA PRO A 359 -41.32 12.87 4.37
C PRO A 359 -41.82 11.59 3.69
N GLN A 360 -43.05 11.20 4.02
CA GLN A 360 -43.69 10.04 3.40
C GLN A 360 -44.41 10.49 2.15
N ASN A 361 -44.06 9.91 1.00
CA ASN A 361 -44.83 10.09 -0.23
C ASN A 361 -45.79 8.90 -0.47
N PRO A 362 -46.82 9.06 -1.32
CA PRO A 362 -47.79 8.00 -1.59
C PRO A 362 -47.17 6.70 -2.13
N LYS A 363 -46.08 6.80 -2.90
CA LYS A 363 -45.34 5.65 -3.45
C LYS A 363 -44.60 4.88 -2.35
N LEU A 364 -43.97 5.57 -1.40
CA LEU A 364 -43.31 4.97 -0.24
C LEU A 364 -44.32 4.29 0.69
N ASN A 365 -45.49 4.89 0.91
CA ASN A 365 -46.57 4.29 1.69
C ASN A 365 -47.09 2.99 1.06
N ARG A 366 -47.23 2.93 -0.28
CA ARG A 366 -47.60 1.69 -1.00
C ARG A 366 -46.53 0.60 -0.87
N ILE A 367 -45.24 0.97 -0.90
CA ILE A 367 -44.14 0.01 -0.69
C ILE A 367 -44.14 -0.52 0.75
N ARG A 368 -44.35 0.36 1.74
CA ARG A 368 -44.43 0.01 3.16
C ARG A 368 -45.50 -1.04 3.44
N GLN A 369 -46.67 -0.95 2.78
CA GLN A 369 -47.74 -1.93 2.94
C GLN A 369 -47.38 -3.34 2.42
N ARG A 370 -46.49 -3.45 1.42
CA ARG A 370 -46.08 -4.73 0.83
C ARG A 370 -44.83 -5.35 1.48
N PHE A 371 -44.06 -4.54 2.22
CA PHE A 371 -42.78 -4.95 2.80
C PHE A 371 -42.82 -6.00 3.92
N PRO A 372 -43.88 -6.10 4.77
CA PRO A 372 -43.97 -7.13 5.80
C PRO A 372 -43.83 -8.56 5.26
N LEU A 373 -44.27 -8.81 4.01
CA LEU A 373 -44.11 -10.11 3.34
C LEU A 373 -42.63 -10.47 3.09
N ASN A 374 -41.77 -9.47 2.87
CA ASN A 374 -40.32 -9.69 2.73
C ASN A 374 -39.65 -9.95 4.09
N LEU A 375 -40.14 -9.33 5.17
CA LEU A 375 -39.63 -9.55 6.52
C LEU A 375 -39.97 -10.96 7.05
N ILE A 376 -41.11 -11.53 6.64
CA ILE A 376 -41.47 -12.92 6.99
C ILE A 376 -40.40 -13.90 6.49
N LYS A 377 -39.81 -13.68 5.32
CA LYS A 377 -38.73 -14.52 4.77
C LYS A 377 -37.44 -14.45 5.60
N MET A 378 -37.31 -13.46 6.48
CA MET A 378 -36.15 -13.25 7.34
C MET A 378 -36.36 -13.80 8.76
N LEU A 379 -37.53 -14.35 9.07
CA LEU A 379 -37.80 -14.97 10.36
C LEU A 379 -36.95 -16.24 10.54
N PRO A 380 -36.42 -16.51 11.74
CA PRO A 380 -35.71 -17.74 12.03
C PRO A 380 -36.55 -18.99 11.68
N PRO A 381 -35.94 -20.05 11.10
CA PRO A 381 -36.63 -21.32 10.88
C PRO A 381 -37.21 -21.85 12.20
N GLY A 382 -38.48 -22.25 12.20
CA GLY A 382 -39.16 -22.74 13.40
C GLY A 382 -39.79 -21.65 14.30
N THR A 383 -39.76 -20.37 13.91
CA THR A 383 -40.45 -19.31 14.68
C THR A 383 -41.96 -19.58 14.74
N PRO A 384 -42.58 -19.74 15.92
CA PRO A 384 -44.01 -20.01 16.05
C PRO A 384 -44.87 -18.86 15.48
N LEU A 385 -45.96 -19.17 14.77
CA LEU A 385 -46.87 -18.18 14.15
C LEU A 385 -47.31 -17.07 15.14
N LYS A 386 -47.54 -17.42 16.41
CA LYS A 386 -47.90 -16.48 17.48
C LYS A 386 -46.84 -15.40 17.75
N GLU A 387 -45.58 -15.64 17.40
CA GLU A 387 -44.46 -14.72 17.63
C GLU A 387 -44.08 -13.89 16.39
N TRP A 388 -44.65 -14.19 15.22
CA TRP A 388 -44.29 -13.53 13.96
C TRP A 388 -44.51 -12.02 14.02
N SER A 389 -45.63 -11.56 14.60
CA SER A 389 -45.94 -10.13 14.70
C SER A 389 -44.93 -9.38 15.56
N LYS A 390 -44.50 -9.99 16.68
CA LYS A 390 -43.49 -9.45 17.59
C LYS A 390 -42.13 -9.39 16.91
N GLU A 391 -41.76 -10.45 16.21
CA GLU A 391 -40.46 -10.55 15.55
C GLU A 391 -40.36 -9.61 14.34
N ILE A 392 -41.41 -9.48 13.53
CA ILE A 392 -41.47 -8.49 12.44
C ILE A 392 -41.26 -7.08 13.01
N LYS A 393 -41.99 -6.69 14.07
CA LYS A 393 -41.80 -5.39 14.73
C LYS A 393 -40.37 -5.18 15.22
N ARG A 394 -39.70 -6.25 15.70
CA ARG A 394 -38.28 -6.20 16.09
C ARG A 394 -37.39 -5.92 14.88
N LEU A 395 -37.63 -6.55 13.73
CA LEU A 395 -36.87 -6.31 12.50
C LEU A 395 -37.08 -4.89 11.98
N GLU A 396 -38.32 -4.38 11.99
CA GLU A 396 -38.65 -2.99 11.62
C GLU A 396 -37.90 -2.00 12.52
N LYS A 397 -37.93 -2.23 13.84
CA LYS A 397 -37.19 -1.42 14.81
C LYS A 397 -35.69 -1.42 14.53
N ASN A 398 -35.10 -2.58 14.20
CA ASN A 398 -33.67 -2.65 13.87
C ASN A 398 -33.32 -1.80 12.64
N TYR A 399 -34.16 -1.78 11.60
CA TYR A 399 -33.93 -0.92 10.45
C TYR A 399 -34.06 0.57 10.81
N ALA A 400 -35.11 0.94 11.55
CA ALA A 400 -35.37 2.32 11.94
C ALA A 400 -34.28 2.89 12.85
N GLU A 401 -33.80 2.10 13.81
CA GLU A 401 -32.80 2.50 14.79
C GLU A 401 -31.35 2.24 14.33
N SER A 402 -31.14 1.71 13.13
CA SER A 402 -29.81 1.49 12.57
C SER A 402 -28.97 2.77 12.49
N ILE A 403 -27.66 2.61 12.58
CA ILE A 403 -26.71 3.70 12.35
C ILE A 403 -26.82 4.23 10.91
N TYR A 404 -27.08 3.36 9.94
CA TYR A 404 -27.35 3.74 8.55
C TYR A 404 -28.60 4.61 8.40
N SER A 405 -29.67 4.33 9.15
CA SER A 405 -30.87 5.19 9.21
C SER A 405 -30.52 6.59 9.74
N LYS A 406 -29.70 6.67 10.79
CA LYS A 406 -29.23 7.96 11.35
C LYS A 406 -28.34 8.72 10.36
N ILE A 407 -27.39 8.05 9.71
CA ILE A 407 -26.52 8.61 8.67
C ILE A 407 -27.36 9.15 7.51
N TYR A 408 -28.34 8.39 7.03
CA TYR A 408 -29.22 8.82 5.96
C TYR A 408 -30.07 10.03 6.33
N ALA A 409 -30.60 10.07 7.56
CA ALA A 409 -31.33 11.22 8.07
C ALA A 409 -30.43 12.47 8.19
N SER A 410 -29.16 12.30 8.58
CA SER A 410 -28.18 13.41 8.57
C SER A 410 -27.90 13.92 7.16
N PHE A 411 -27.69 13.03 6.19
CA PHE A 411 -27.52 13.43 4.79
C PHE A 411 -28.75 14.13 4.23
N TYR A 412 -29.95 13.67 4.59
CA TYR A 412 -31.18 14.37 4.22
C TYR A 412 -31.18 15.80 4.78
N GLY A 413 -30.88 15.98 6.06
CA GLY A 413 -30.76 17.31 6.68
C GLY A 413 -29.71 18.20 6.02
N LEU A 414 -28.56 17.64 5.60
CA LEU A 414 -27.55 18.39 4.84
C LEU A 414 -28.07 18.76 3.43
N SER A 415 -28.76 17.85 2.75
CA SER A 415 -29.34 18.11 1.43
C SER A 415 -30.38 19.24 1.49
N GLU A 416 -31.28 19.24 2.46
CA GLU A 416 -32.26 20.31 2.64
C GLU A 416 -31.59 21.66 2.93
N TRP A 417 -30.49 21.63 3.69
CA TRP A 417 -29.69 22.83 3.92
C TRP A 417 -29.11 23.40 2.62
N THR A 418 -28.53 22.55 1.77
CA THR A 418 -27.97 22.99 0.48
C THR A 418 -29.03 23.63 -0.43
N PHE A 419 -30.24 23.07 -0.49
CA PHE A 419 -31.34 23.66 -1.25
C PHE A 419 -31.78 25.02 -0.69
N THR A 420 -31.76 25.17 0.64
CA THR A 420 -32.18 26.41 1.28
C THR A 420 -31.17 27.55 1.05
N ILE A 421 -29.87 27.22 1.02
CA ILE A 421 -28.80 28.17 0.67
C ILE A 421 -28.94 28.62 -0.79
N GLN A 422 -29.19 27.70 -1.72
CA GLN A 422 -29.42 28.01 -3.14
C GLN A 422 -30.65 28.90 -3.37
N GLY A 423 -31.66 28.81 -2.49
CA GLY A 423 -32.87 29.62 -2.54
C GLY A 423 -32.82 30.93 -1.74
N GLU A 424 -31.63 31.40 -1.33
CA GLU A 424 -31.40 32.62 -0.54
C GLU A 424 -32.13 32.67 0.83
N LYS A 425 -32.37 31.51 1.47
CA LYS A 425 -33.13 31.40 2.73
C LYS A 425 -32.33 30.81 3.90
N ASP A 426 -31.00 30.88 3.88
CA ASP A 426 -30.12 30.19 4.85
C ASP A 426 -30.45 30.46 6.34
N VAL A 427 -30.76 31.72 6.68
CA VAL A 427 -31.11 32.12 8.05
C VAL A 427 -32.36 31.36 8.55
N SER A 428 -33.32 31.10 7.68
CA SER A 428 -34.55 30.36 8.02
C SER A 428 -34.30 28.87 8.28
N TYR A 429 -33.25 28.27 7.71
CA TYR A 429 -32.96 26.85 7.94
C TYR A 429 -32.34 26.61 9.31
N ARG A 430 -31.42 27.49 9.75
CA ARG A 430 -30.73 27.36 11.04
C ARG A 430 -31.67 27.45 12.24
N GLU A 431 -32.82 28.11 12.07
CA GLU A 431 -33.89 28.22 13.06
C GLU A 431 -34.94 27.08 12.95
N SER A 432 -34.83 26.22 11.93
CA SER A 432 -35.80 25.16 11.66
C SER A 432 -35.66 23.96 12.60
N THR A 433 -36.74 23.18 12.69
CA THR A 433 -36.75 21.87 13.38
C THR A 433 -35.79 20.87 12.75
N ASP A 434 -35.57 20.96 11.43
CA ASP A 434 -34.71 20.04 10.69
C ASP A 434 -33.23 20.28 10.98
N TYR A 435 -32.83 21.54 11.17
CA TYR A 435 -31.48 21.87 11.61
C TYR A 435 -31.20 21.40 13.04
N GLN A 436 -32.14 21.61 13.98
CA GLN A 436 -32.00 21.10 15.35
C GLN A 436 -31.89 19.57 15.38
N ARG A 437 -32.62 18.90 14.49
CA ARG A 437 -32.56 17.46 14.31
C ARG A 437 -31.21 17.01 13.76
N LEU A 438 -30.68 17.68 12.74
CA LEU A 438 -29.33 17.42 12.20
C LEU A 438 -28.27 17.55 13.29
N LYS A 439 -28.32 18.61 14.11
CA LYS A 439 -27.40 18.82 15.24
C LYS A 439 -27.47 17.69 16.27
N LYS A 440 -28.68 17.19 16.57
CA LYS A 440 -28.87 16.04 17.46
C LYS A 440 -28.33 14.74 16.85
N LEU A 441 -28.48 14.53 15.55
CA LEU A 441 -27.93 13.37 14.87
C LEU A 441 -26.39 13.40 14.85
N LEU A 442 -25.80 14.56 14.57
CA LEU A 442 -24.36 14.79 14.64
C LEU A 442 -23.79 14.50 16.03
N SER A 443 -24.44 14.97 17.10
CA SER A 443 -23.98 14.66 18.46
C SER A 443 -24.05 13.17 18.77
N VAL A 444 -25.06 12.45 18.23
CA VAL A 444 -25.13 10.99 18.32
C VAL A 444 -24.00 10.33 17.54
N LEU A 445 -23.68 10.76 16.32
CA LEU A 445 -22.57 10.20 15.53
C LEU A 445 -21.23 10.43 16.22
N LYS A 446 -20.95 11.66 16.66
CA LYS A 446 -19.76 12.03 17.44
C LYS A 446 -19.61 11.20 18.72
N TYR A 447 -20.72 11.01 19.45
CA TYR A 447 -20.73 10.17 20.66
C TYR A 447 -20.40 8.69 20.37
N ARG A 448 -20.73 8.18 19.18
CA ARG A 448 -20.48 6.78 18.81
C ARG A 448 -19.13 6.56 18.14
N ALA A 449 -18.51 7.59 17.59
CA ALA A 449 -17.24 7.49 16.86
C ALA A 449 -16.13 6.78 17.65
N PRO A 450 -15.85 7.10 18.94
CA PRO A 450 -14.79 6.43 19.69
C PRO A 450 -14.98 4.90 19.80
N ALA A 451 -16.22 4.45 20.01
CA ALA A 451 -16.52 3.02 20.11
C ALA A 451 -16.46 2.29 18.76
N ILE A 452 -16.71 3.00 17.66
CA ILE A 452 -16.59 2.47 16.29
C ILE A 452 -15.10 2.35 15.95
N ASP A 453 -14.33 3.41 16.19
CA ASP A 453 -12.90 3.46 15.87
C ASP A 453 -12.09 2.48 16.74
N GLY A 454 -12.38 2.40 18.05
CA GLY A 454 -11.73 1.45 18.96
C GLY A 454 -11.91 0.00 18.50
N LEU A 455 -13.15 -0.40 18.20
CA LEU A 455 -13.42 -1.74 17.69
C LEU A 455 -12.81 -1.94 16.30
N LYS A 456 -12.94 -0.99 15.36
CA LYS A 456 -12.34 -1.04 14.02
C LYS A 456 -10.83 -1.30 14.06
N SER A 457 -10.11 -0.55 14.90
CA SER A 457 -8.67 -0.70 15.11
C SER A 457 -8.32 -2.07 15.69
N THR A 458 -9.07 -2.51 16.71
CA THR A 458 -8.88 -3.84 17.33
C THR A 458 -9.11 -4.97 16.32
N LEU A 459 -10.15 -4.89 15.48
CA LEU A 459 -10.41 -5.85 14.41
C LEU A 459 -9.26 -5.87 13.40
N GLY A 460 -8.64 -4.72 13.11
CA GLY A 460 -7.45 -4.64 12.26
C GLY A 460 -6.29 -5.44 12.83
N VAL A 461 -5.91 -5.18 14.08
CA VAL A 461 -4.83 -5.91 14.78
C VAL A 461 -5.10 -7.42 14.79
N ILE A 462 -6.32 -7.84 15.13
CA ILE A 462 -6.67 -9.27 15.17
C ILE A 462 -6.71 -9.91 13.78
N LEU A 463 -7.10 -9.18 12.73
CA LEU A 463 -7.03 -9.69 11.35
C LEU A 463 -5.59 -9.93 10.95
N ASP A 464 -4.71 -8.96 11.21
CA ASP A 464 -3.29 -9.07 10.87
C ASP A 464 -2.65 -10.27 11.59
N LEU A 465 -3.03 -10.51 12.85
CA LEU A 465 -2.58 -11.68 13.61
C LEU A 465 -3.20 -13.00 13.16
N ASN A 466 -4.48 -13.03 12.75
CA ASN A 466 -5.12 -14.24 12.21
C ASN A 466 -4.58 -14.61 10.83
N GLU A 467 -4.32 -13.62 9.99
CA GLU A 467 -3.67 -13.82 8.69
C GLU A 467 -2.27 -14.42 8.88
N GLN A 468 -1.59 -14.10 9.99
CA GLN A 468 -0.32 -14.71 10.38
C GLN A 468 -0.47 -16.10 11.01
N SER A 469 -1.45 -16.34 11.89
CA SER A 469 -1.61 -17.63 12.60
C SER A 469 -2.20 -18.75 11.72
N LEU A 470 -3.05 -18.40 10.74
CA LEU A 470 -3.55 -19.35 9.73
C LEU A 470 -2.44 -19.87 8.79
N LEU A 471 -1.26 -19.26 8.81
CA LEU A 471 -0.10 -19.68 8.05
C LEU A 471 0.79 -20.66 8.83
N GLU A 472 0.70 -20.68 10.17
CA GLU A 472 1.47 -21.63 11.01
C GLU A 472 0.69 -22.93 11.28
N ASN A 473 -0.64 -22.90 11.32
CA ASN A 473 -1.49 -24.07 11.65
C ASN A 473 -2.07 -24.82 10.44
N LYS A 474 -1.58 -24.59 9.22
CA LYS A 474 -1.98 -25.33 8.01
C LYS A 474 -0.89 -26.32 7.60
N GLU A 475 -0.72 -27.38 8.38
CA GLU A 475 0.11 -28.52 7.97
C GLU A 475 -0.55 -29.35 6.84
N ASP A 476 -1.88 -29.25 6.65
CA ASP A 476 -2.65 -30.10 5.71
C ASP A 476 -3.10 -29.44 4.39
N GLU A 477 -2.85 -28.14 4.18
CA GLU A 477 -3.06 -27.51 2.87
C GLU A 477 -1.71 -27.03 2.33
N THR A 478 -1.30 -27.48 1.12
CA THR A 478 -0.05 -27.03 0.49
C THR A 478 0.05 -25.50 0.54
N PRO A 479 1.01 -24.92 1.29
CA PRO A 479 1.07 -23.49 1.48
C PRO A 479 1.22 -22.80 0.12
N ARG A 480 0.42 -21.76 -0.13
CA ARG A 480 0.57 -20.94 -1.34
C ARG A 480 2.00 -20.41 -1.38
N GLN A 481 2.71 -20.73 -2.45
CA GLN A 481 4.12 -20.33 -2.64
C GLN A 481 4.25 -18.80 -2.60
N LEU A 482 5.06 -18.28 -1.69
CA LEU A 482 5.25 -16.83 -1.54
C LEU A 482 6.20 -16.29 -2.60
N ILE A 483 5.95 -15.07 -3.06
CA ILE A 483 6.85 -14.39 -3.98
C ILE A 483 8.02 -13.83 -3.18
N PRO A 484 9.28 -14.07 -3.58
CA PRO A 484 10.45 -13.53 -2.93
C PRO A 484 10.60 -12.03 -3.27
N LEU A 485 9.81 -11.16 -2.65
CA LEU A 485 9.66 -9.76 -3.09
C LEU A 485 10.95 -8.94 -3.02
N ASP A 486 11.76 -9.13 -1.98
CA ASP A 486 13.07 -8.45 -1.87
C ASP A 486 14.03 -8.89 -2.99
N ASP A 487 14.12 -10.20 -3.24
CA ASP A 487 14.94 -10.72 -4.35
C ASP A 487 14.38 -10.26 -5.70
N LEU A 488 13.06 -10.22 -5.88
CA LEU A 488 12.42 -9.75 -7.10
C LEU A 488 12.69 -8.26 -7.35
N ASN A 489 12.60 -7.41 -6.32
CA ASN A 489 12.87 -5.98 -6.45
C ASN A 489 14.35 -5.72 -6.80
N LYS A 490 15.27 -6.41 -6.12
CA LYS A 490 16.71 -6.36 -6.43
C LYS A 490 16.99 -6.84 -7.85
N ALA A 491 16.39 -7.95 -8.26
CA ALA A 491 16.54 -8.50 -9.59
C ALA A 491 15.99 -7.58 -10.66
N TRP A 492 14.79 -7.02 -10.46
CA TRP A 492 14.19 -6.04 -11.36
C TRP A 492 15.09 -4.82 -11.50
N SER A 493 15.53 -4.23 -10.38
CA SER A 493 16.38 -3.04 -10.36
C SER A 493 17.69 -3.26 -11.11
N TYR A 494 18.33 -4.43 -10.95
CA TYR A 494 19.54 -4.79 -11.68
C TYR A 494 19.26 -5.01 -13.18
N PHE A 495 18.21 -5.77 -13.51
CA PHE A 495 17.84 -6.06 -14.89
C PHE A 495 17.49 -4.79 -15.67
N ILE A 496 16.56 -3.98 -15.15
CA ILE A 496 16.05 -2.81 -15.87
C ILE A 496 17.13 -1.76 -16.06
N SER A 497 17.99 -1.56 -15.05
CA SER A 497 19.09 -0.61 -15.16
C SER A 497 20.12 -1.02 -16.20
N SER A 498 20.40 -2.32 -16.33
CA SER A 498 21.31 -2.84 -17.34
C SER A 498 20.72 -2.68 -18.76
N ILE A 499 19.46 -3.06 -18.95
CA ILE A 499 18.79 -2.97 -20.25
C ILE A 499 18.59 -1.50 -20.68
N LEU A 500 18.09 -0.63 -19.80
CA LEU A 500 17.89 0.78 -20.14
C LEU A 500 19.21 1.50 -20.39
N SER A 501 20.27 1.22 -19.62
CA SER A 501 21.60 1.79 -19.90
C SER A 501 22.12 1.36 -21.27
N MET A 502 21.97 0.08 -21.61
CA MET A 502 22.34 -0.44 -22.92
C MET A 502 21.57 0.29 -24.04
N GLN A 503 20.23 0.37 -23.94
CA GLN A 503 19.41 1.01 -24.97
C GLN A 503 19.64 2.53 -25.05
N TYR A 504 19.87 3.20 -23.91
CA TYR A 504 20.18 4.61 -23.86
C TYR A 504 21.47 4.91 -24.63
N TYR A 505 22.56 4.18 -24.34
CA TYR A 505 23.84 4.39 -25.01
C TYR A 505 23.96 3.78 -26.41
N GLN A 506 22.95 3.07 -26.89
CA GLN A 506 22.81 2.79 -28.33
C GLN A 506 22.45 4.04 -29.13
N GLN A 507 21.87 5.06 -28.49
CA GLN A 507 21.55 6.32 -29.17
C GLN A 507 22.83 7.10 -29.47
N PRO A 508 23.04 7.57 -30.72
CA PRO A 508 24.23 8.34 -31.08
C PRO A 508 24.44 9.59 -30.23
N SER A 509 23.36 10.29 -29.87
CA SER A 509 23.39 11.47 -28.99
C SER A 509 23.91 11.15 -27.59
N ALA A 510 23.40 10.07 -26.98
CA ALA A 510 23.83 9.62 -25.66
C ALA A 510 25.27 9.08 -25.67
N SER A 511 25.65 8.31 -26.70
CA SER A 511 27.00 7.73 -26.80
C SER A 511 28.09 8.76 -27.07
N ALA A 512 27.77 9.85 -27.79
CA ALA A 512 28.69 10.96 -28.04
C ALA A 512 29.16 11.68 -26.75
N THR A 513 28.41 11.53 -25.64
CA THR A 513 28.78 12.11 -24.34
C THR A 513 29.78 11.25 -23.54
N LEU A 514 30.19 10.10 -24.06
CA LEU A 514 31.18 9.23 -23.43
C LEU A 514 32.59 9.54 -23.96
N PRO A 515 33.63 9.47 -23.11
CA PRO A 515 35.02 9.66 -23.55
C PRO A 515 35.49 8.56 -24.52
N GLN A 516 34.81 7.41 -24.57
CA GLN A 516 35.06 6.28 -25.45
C GLN A 516 33.72 5.76 -25.99
N GLY A 517 33.69 5.21 -27.23
CA GLY A 517 32.43 4.78 -27.87
C GLY A 517 31.72 3.64 -27.13
N PHE A 518 30.41 3.45 -27.27
CA PHE A 518 29.69 2.38 -26.55
C PHE A 518 29.51 1.13 -27.41
N ARG A 519 30.05 -0.02 -27.00
CA ARG A 519 29.82 -1.32 -27.66
C ARG A 519 28.80 -2.15 -26.88
N THR A 520 27.59 -2.23 -27.43
CA THR A 520 26.45 -2.97 -26.86
C THR A 520 26.80 -4.42 -26.52
N ASP A 521 27.39 -5.15 -27.47
CA ASP A 521 27.63 -6.60 -27.32
C ASP A 521 28.61 -6.88 -26.18
N ASN A 522 29.64 -6.05 -26.04
CA ASN A 522 30.62 -6.14 -24.96
C ASN A 522 29.99 -5.79 -23.60
N TYR A 523 29.15 -4.76 -23.55
CA TYR A 523 28.43 -4.38 -22.34
C TYR A 523 27.53 -5.52 -21.86
N MET A 524 26.69 -6.06 -22.74
CA MET A 524 25.77 -7.15 -22.38
C MET A 524 26.50 -8.44 -22.04
N SER A 525 27.59 -8.77 -22.74
CA SER A 525 28.43 -9.93 -22.41
C SER A 525 28.99 -9.82 -21.00
N SER A 526 29.47 -8.62 -20.60
CA SER A 526 29.98 -8.38 -19.26
C SER A 526 28.90 -8.51 -18.17
N ILE A 527 27.68 -8.05 -18.45
CA ILE A 527 26.54 -8.22 -17.53
C ILE A 527 26.19 -9.70 -17.38
N MET A 528 26.13 -10.44 -18.50
CA MET A 528 25.82 -11.87 -18.49
C MET A 528 26.87 -12.68 -17.73
N GLU A 529 28.16 -12.44 -17.96
CA GLU A 529 29.25 -13.10 -17.25
C GLU A 529 29.20 -12.83 -15.74
N PHE A 530 28.94 -11.57 -15.35
CA PHE A 530 28.76 -11.23 -13.95
C PHE A 530 27.56 -11.96 -13.34
N VAL A 531 26.41 -11.96 -14.00
CA VAL A 531 25.19 -12.65 -13.54
C VAL A 531 25.44 -14.15 -13.40
N ASP A 532 26.13 -14.79 -14.35
CA ASP A 532 26.46 -16.22 -14.30
C ASP A 532 27.40 -16.56 -13.14
N ARG A 533 28.37 -15.69 -12.86
CA ARG A 533 29.24 -15.82 -11.69
C ARG A 533 28.45 -15.71 -10.39
N GLN A 534 27.53 -14.75 -10.27
CA GLN A 534 26.71 -14.59 -9.07
C GLN A 534 25.69 -15.74 -8.90
N CYS A 535 25.15 -16.26 -10.01
CA CYS A 535 24.31 -17.46 -10.00
C CYS A 535 25.08 -18.67 -9.48
N SER A 536 26.33 -18.84 -9.93
CA SER A 536 27.23 -19.92 -9.48
C SER A 536 27.58 -19.84 -7.99
N LEU A 537 27.50 -18.64 -7.39
CA LEU A 537 27.66 -18.41 -5.96
C LEU A 537 26.37 -18.64 -5.16
N GLY A 538 25.26 -19.04 -5.81
CA GLY A 538 24.00 -19.33 -5.13
C GLY A 538 23.19 -18.10 -4.71
N ILE A 539 23.47 -16.91 -5.25
CA ILE A 539 22.78 -15.68 -4.83
C ILE A 539 21.40 -15.60 -5.49
N ASN A 540 20.33 -15.66 -4.68
CA ASN A 540 18.94 -15.86 -5.14
C ASN A 540 18.44 -14.83 -6.17
N HIS A 541 18.54 -13.53 -5.90
CA HIS A 541 18.08 -12.51 -6.85
C HIS A 541 18.76 -12.59 -8.22
N PHE A 542 20.03 -13.01 -8.31
CA PHE A 542 20.70 -13.16 -9.61
C PHE A 542 20.14 -14.30 -10.46
N HIS A 543 19.54 -15.32 -9.84
CA HIS A 543 18.80 -16.36 -10.58
C HIS A 543 17.54 -15.79 -11.24
N ILE A 544 16.86 -14.85 -10.58
CA ILE A 544 15.76 -14.10 -11.19
C ILE A 544 16.29 -13.19 -12.30
N VAL A 545 17.40 -12.46 -12.09
CA VAL A 545 18.04 -11.65 -13.14
C VAL A 545 18.33 -12.49 -14.38
N LYS A 546 18.93 -13.67 -14.21
CA LYS A 546 19.23 -14.60 -15.31
C LYS A 546 17.96 -15.03 -16.05
N LEU A 547 16.89 -15.36 -15.34
CA LEU A 547 15.59 -15.66 -15.95
C LEU A 547 15.05 -14.49 -16.80
N LEU A 548 15.13 -13.26 -16.29
CA LEU A 548 14.67 -12.07 -17.03
C LEU A 548 15.51 -11.82 -18.28
N LEU A 549 16.84 -11.98 -18.19
CA LEU A 549 17.75 -11.86 -19.33
C LEU A 549 17.48 -12.94 -20.40
N LEU A 550 17.23 -14.18 -19.97
CA LEU A 550 16.85 -15.27 -20.88
C LEU A 550 15.51 -15.01 -21.60
N ILE A 551 14.54 -14.40 -20.92
CA ILE A 551 13.28 -13.95 -21.56
C ILE A 551 13.59 -12.82 -22.54
N TYR A 552 14.46 -11.89 -22.15
CA TYR A 552 14.85 -10.75 -22.98
C TYR A 552 15.49 -11.18 -24.30
N GLU A 553 16.48 -12.08 -24.24
CA GLU A 553 17.12 -12.67 -25.41
C GLU A 553 16.13 -13.36 -26.34
N LYS A 554 15.18 -14.13 -25.78
CA LYS A 554 14.22 -14.89 -26.59
C LYS A 554 13.14 -14.02 -27.24
N LYS A 555 12.76 -12.90 -26.61
CA LYS A 555 11.71 -11.99 -27.11
C LYS A 555 12.23 -10.86 -28.00
N GLY A 556 13.53 -10.55 -27.93
CA GLY A 556 14.14 -9.48 -28.71
C GLY A 556 13.58 -8.10 -28.36
N THR A 557 13.25 -7.28 -29.36
CA THR A 557 12.84 -5.88 -29.18
C THR A 557 11.59 -5.69 -28.32
N ASN A 558 10.68 -6.67 -28.29
CA ASN A 558 9.44 -6.60 -27.49
C ASN A 558 9.60 -7.11 -26.05
N ALA A 559 10.81 -7.52 -25.65
CA ALA A 559 11.07 -8.14 -24.36
C ALA A 559 10.69 -7.29 -23.16
N LEU A 560 11.06 -6.01 -23.17
CA LEU A 560 10.84 -5.12 -22.03
C LEU A 560 9.35 -4.89 -21.79
N ASN A 561 8.61 -4.56 -22.86
CA ASN A 561 7.15 -4.40 -22.80
C ASN A 561 6.46 -5.70 -22.36
N PHE A 562 6.96 -6.85 -22.83
CA PHE A 562 6.44 -8.15 -22.41
C PHE A 562 6.68 -8.41 -20.90
N LEU A 563 7.87 -8.13 -20.37
CA LEU A 563 8.18 -8.32 -18.95
C LEU A 563 7.39 -7.35 -18.07
N LEU A 564 7.25 -6.08 -18.48
CA LEU A 564 6.40 -5.11 -17.81
C LEU A 564 4.94 -5.58 -17.76
N TYR A 565 4.42 -6.08 -18.89
CA TYR A 565 3.08 -6.68 -18.95
C TYR A 565 2.94 -7.87 -18.00
N CYS A 566 3.94 -8.75 -17.93
CA CYS A 566 3.93 -9.89 -17.00
C CYS A 566 3.83 -9.44 -15.54
N PHE A 567 4.59 -8.41 -15.14
CA PHE A 567 4.57 -7.89 -13.77
C PHE A 567 3.33 -7.06 -13.44
N GLN A 568 2.80 -6.31 -14.40
CA GLN A 568 1.57 -5.53 -14.20
C GLN A 568 0.30 -6.39 -14.25
N ARG A 569 0.34 -7.53 -14.96
CA ARG A 569 -0.76 -8.50 -15.04
C ARG A 569 -0.31 -9.89 -14.58
N PRO A 570 0.04 -10.04 -13.30
CA PRO A 570 0.67 -11.26 -12.82
C PRO A 570 -0.27 -12.47 -12.87
N GLN A 571 0.32 -13.66 -13.03
CA GLN A 571 -0.35 -14.96 -13.11
C GLN A 571 0.27 -15.95 -12.13
N ASP A 572 -0.46 -17.00 -11.75
CA ASP A 572 0.05 -17.98 -10.79
C ASP A 572 1.33 -18.68 -11.28
N ILE A 573 1.51 -18.85 -12.60
CA ILE A 573 2.75 -19.37 -13.19
C ILE A 573 3.96 -18.49 -12.88
N LEU A 574 3.77 -17.15 -12.79
CA LEU A 574 4.82 -16.21 -12.42
C LEU A 574 5.23 -16.40 -10.96
N ARG A 575 4.25 -16.52 -10.05
CA ARG A 575 4.50 -16.82 -8.62
C ARG A 575 5.25 -18.13 -8.46
N TYR A 576 4.79 -19.18 -9.13
CA TYR A 576 5.41 -20.50 -9.10
C TYR A 576 6.85 -20.47 -9.58
N THR A 577 7.08 -19.83 -10.72
CA THR A 577 8.41 -19.70 -11.32
C THR A 577 9.36 -18.93 -10.40
N LEU A 578 8.94 -17.76 -9.91
CA LEU A 578 9.78 -16.93 -9.04
C LEU A 578 10.12 -17.64 -7.73
N TYR A 579 9.15 -18.35 -7.13
CA TYR A 579 9.37 -19.14 -5.93
C TYR A 579 10.38 -20.27 -6.17
N LEU A 580 10.24 -21.03 -7.25
CA LEU A 580 11.18 -22.11 -7.56
C LEU A 580 12.57 -21.62 -7.95
N THR A 581 12.67 -20.43 -8.53
CA THR A 581 13.94 -19.79 -8.87
C THR A 581 14.72 -19.38 -7.61
N THR A 582 14.06 -19.12 -6.47
CA THR A 582 14.72 -18.66 -5.23
C THR A 582 14.63 -19.59 -4.02
N ARG A 583 13.86 -20.69 -4.09
CA ARG A 583 13.75 -21.71 -3.02
C ARG A 583 15.11 -22.10 -2.41
N PRO A 584 15.28 -22.17 -1.08
CA PRO A 584 16.52 -22.66 -0.49
C PRO A 584 16.85 -24.08 -0.96
N GLN A 585 18.13 -24.38 -1.20
CA GLN A 585 18.56 -25.75 -1.52
C GLN A 585 18.43 -26.60 -0.25
N THR A 586 17.51 -27.57 -0.25
CA THR A 586 17.38 -28.58 0.82
C THR A 586 17.54 -29.96 0.18
N GLY A 587 18.60 -30.69 0.51
CA GLY A 587 18.93 -32.01 -0.07
C GLY A 587 19.50 -31.95 -1.50
N ASP A 588 19.61 -33.12 -2.16
CA ASP A 588 20.29 -33.47 -3.43
C ASP A 588 19.93 -32.67 -4.72
N ILE A 589 19.32 -31.50 -4.61
CA ILE A 589 19.07 -30.61 -5.75
C ILE A 589 20.29 -29.69 -5.92
N SER A 590 21.20 -30.08 -6.81
CA SER A 590 22.36 -29.26 -7.17
C SER A 590 21.94 -27.92 -7.79
N LEU A 591 22.72 -26.88 -7.51
CA LEU A 591 22.61 -25.54 -8.11
C LEU A 591 22.49 -25.60 -9.65
N GLU A 592 23.23 -26.52 -10.26
CA GLU A 592 23.23 -26.80 -11.69
C GLU A 592 21.82 -27.14 -12.21
N LYS A 593 21.10 -28.07 -11.56
CA LYS A 593 19.72 -28.43 -11.93
C LYS A 593 18.75 -27.26 -11.85
N ARG A 594 18.97 -26.33 -10.89
CA ARG A 594 18.18 -25.09 -10.83
C ARG A 594 18.44 -24.20 -12.04
N LEU A 595 19.70 -24.03 -12.42
CA LEU A 595 20.09 -23.20 -13.56
C LEU A 595 19.59 -23.78 -14.90
N GLU A 596 19.67 -25.09 -15.07
CA GLU A 596 19.11 -25.79 -16.24
C GLU A 596 17.60 -25.56 -16.38
N LYS A 597 16.86 -25.55 -15.26
CA LYS A 597 15.41 -25.30 -15.26
C LYS A 597 15.01 -23.88 -15.63
N LEU A 598 15.91 -22.90 -15.56
CA LEU A 598 15.59 -21.51 -15.95
C LEU A 598 15.14 -21.41 -17.41
N PHE A 599 15.69 -22.24 -18.30
CA PHE A 599 15.26 -22.28 -19.71
C PHE A 599 13.82 -22.78 -19.85
N GLN A 600 13.44 -23.81 -19.08
CA GLN A 600 12.08 -24.35 -19.07
C GLN A 600 11.08 -23.34 -18.49
N TYR A 601 11.48 -22.62 -17.44
CA TYR A 601 10.68 -21.56 -16.84
C TYR A 601 10.48 -20.37 -17.78
N ARG A 602 11.54 -19.93 -18.49
CA ARG A 602 11.45 -18.93 -19.56
C ARG A 602 10.39 -19.33 -20.58
N ASP A 603 10.48 -20.56 -21.08
CA ASP A 603 9.61 -21.04 -22.16
C ASP A 603 8.15 -21.16 -21.71
N SER A 604 7.94 -21.62 -20.47
CA SER A 604 6.62 -21.72 -19.85
C SER A 604 5.99 -20.34 -19.64
N LEU A 605 6.73 -19.37 -19.09
CA LEU A 605 6.24 -18.01 -18.90
C LEU A 605 5.88 -17.35 -20.22
N ILE A 606 6.73 -17.49 -21.24
CA ILE A 606 6.47 -16.93 -22.58
C ILE A 606 5.20 -17.51 -23.17
N SER A 607 5.04 -18.84 -23.15
CA SER A 607 3.89 -19.53 -23.73
C SER A 607 2.56 -19.12 -23.06
N VAL A 608 2.50 -19.15 -21.73
CA VAL A 608 1.26 -18.84 -20.98
C VAL A 608 0.81 -17.41 -21.23
N TYR A 609 1.73 -16.44 -21.22
CA TYR A 609 1.37 -15.05 -21.44
C TYR A 609 1.06 -14.73 -22.91
N GLN A 610 1.67 -15.43 -23.87
CA GLN A 610 1.32 -15.29 -25.30
C GLN A 610 -0.08 -15.81 -25.61
N ASN A 611 -0.45 -16.99 -25.09
CA ASN A 611 -1.78 -17.55 -25.32
C ASN A 611 -2.88 -16.59 -24.85
N ARG A 612 -2.66 -15.92 -23.72
CA ARG A 612 -3.61 -14.95 -23.18
C ARG A 612 -3.69 -13.65 -23.96
N LEU A 613 -2.57 -13.16 -24.50
CA LEU A 613 -2.58 -12.01 -25.42
C LEU A 613 -3.39 -12.33 -26.69
N ASN A 614 -3.34 -13.58 -27.16
CA ASN A 614 -4.13 -14.03 -28.30
C ASN A 614 -5.63 -14.21 -27.96
N GLU A 615 -5.96 -14.57 -26.72
CA GLU A 615 -7.36 -14.69 -26.25
C GLU A 615 -8.04 -13.35 -25.97
N SER A 616 -7.28 -12.32 -25.59
CA SER A 616 -7.81 -10.97 -25.30
C SER A 616 -7.95 -10.08 -26.54
N GLY A 617 -7.49 -10.55 -27.71
CA GLY A 617 -7.73 -9.95 -29.02
C GLY A 617 -8.92 -10.56 -29.79
N LYS A 618 -9.71 -11.44 -29.15
CA LYS A 618 -11.04 -11.88 -29.59
C LYS A 618 -12.09 -11.19 -28.74
#